data_AF-A0A0S2JZ52-F1
#
_entry.id   AF-A0A0S2JZ52-F1
#
_cell.length_a   1.000
_cell.length_b   1.000
_cell.length_c   1.000
_cell.angle_alpha   90.00
_cell.angle_beta   90.00
_cell.angle_gamma   90.00
#
_symmetry.space_group_name_H-M   'P 1'
#
loop_
_entity.id
_entity.type
_entity.pdbx_description
1 polymer ?
#
loop_
_entity_poly.entity_id
_entity_poly.type
_entity_poly.pdbx_seq_one_letter_code
_entity_poly.pdbx_strand_id
1 'polypeptide(L)'
;MKQVNFIAPAHLLILSTTFTLFGCGSSDSNTDSEIIAETHSTSDSNSTADSDNNASSDTDTDTNTDTNTDTDTDTDTDTDTDTDTDTDTDTDTDTDTDTDNNPPVIDGSTDGVLCDYYYNEYNSSDSVQATSNAQWSCNGSSRLLTANGLPDHMTGQFPNANNPNEISEQNVSIAYTLTPNESTTASTLGGPRGATGYVLNGVKIDANTAGTCDDSGNNCSLIGNEGNWHIEALGQTSFNFGTDDNNAHVQPSGAYHYHGMPEGFITLRGGNNTTMTLIGWAADGFPIYARYGYSEADNASSAIKVITGSYQLIENISTNRPSVEVYPLGTFAEDWQYVAGSGDLDECNGRFGVTPEFPEGIYHYYATDSYPYFQRCVKGEL
;
A
#
# COMPACT_ATOMS: atom_id res chain seq x y z
N MET A 1 -53.93 13.26 -64.08
CA MET A 1 -53.83 14.73 -64.21
C MET A 1 -52.61 15.19 -63.41
N LYS A 2 -51.83 16.14 -63.96
CA LYS A 2 -50.83 17.04 -63.33
C LYS A 2 -50.18 16.65 -61.98
N GLN A 3 -48.85 16.58 -61.97
CA GLN A 3 -48.00 16.98 -60.82
C GLN A 3 -48.24 18.46 -60.46
N VAL A 4 -48.17 18.83 -59.17
CA VAL A 4 -47.52 20.07 -58.66
C VAL A 4 -46.97 19.80 -57.24
N ASN A 5 -45.79 20.37 -56.96
CA ASN A 5 -45.05 20.33 -55.68
C ASN A 5 -45.73 21.12 -54.54
N PHE A 6 -45.34 20.87 -53.28
CA PHE A 6 -45.17 21.90 -52.24
C PHE A 6 -43.99 21.50 -51.30
N ILE A 7 -42.83 22.16 -51.45
CA ILE A 7 -42.21 23.14 -50.53
C ILE A 7 -41.41 22.52 -49.35
N ALA A 8 -40.16 22.96 -49.23
CA ALA A 8 -39.27 22.77 -48.09
C ALA A 8 -38.93 24.12 -47.44
N PRO A 9 -38.57 24.15 -46.14
CA PRO A 9 -37.77 25.22 -45.55
C PRO A 9 -36.32 24.76 -45.27
N ALA A 10 -35.39 25.72 -45.21
CA ALA A 10 -33.95 25.49 -45.14
C ALA A 10 -33.43 25.22 -43.71
N HIS A 11 -32.35 24.45 -43.60
CA HIS A 11 -31.56 24.34 -42.37
C HIS A 11 -30.60 25.51 -42.21
N LEU A 12 -30.55 26.06 -40.99
CA LEU A 12 -29.58 27.07 -40.57
C LEU A 12 -28.38 26.36 -39.93
N LEU A 13 -27.19 26.52 -40.53
CA LEU A 13 -25.94 25.99 -40.00
C LEU A 13 -25.40 26.94 -38.91
N ILE A 14 -25.12 26.43 -37.71
CA ILE A 14 -24.43 27.18 -36.65
C ILE A 14 -23.05 26.53 -36.44
N LEU A 15 -21.98 27.23 -36.84
CA LEU A 15 -20.63 26.90 -36.42
C LEU A 15 -20.39 27.48 -35.01
N SER A 16 -19.99 26.64 -34.07
CA SER A 16 -19.43 27.05 -32.79
C SER A 16 -17.92 26.80 -32.80
N THR A 17 -17.12 27.85 -32.96
CA THR A 17 -15.67 27.80 -32.74
C THR A 17 -15.36 27.90 -31.26
N THR A 18 -14.97 26.78 -30.64
CA THR A 18 -14.46 26.77 -29.26
C THR A 18 -12.97 27.09 -29.25
N PHE A 19 -12.59 28.15 -28.55
CA PHE A 19 -11.21 28.62 -28.43
C PHE A 19 -10.59 28.01 -27.16
N THR A 20 -9.64 27.08 -27.29
CA THR A 20 -8.90 26.53 -26.15
C THR A 20 -7.74 27.45 -25.80
N LEU A 21 -7.76 28.01 -24.58
CA LEU A 21 -6.66 28.80 -24.04
C LEU A 21 -5.87 27.94 -23.04
N PHE A 22 -4.57 27.81 -23.24
CA PHE A 22 -3.68 27.18 -22.26
C PHE A 22 -3.53 28.08 -21.03
N GLY A 23 -3.67 27.51 -19.83
CA GLY A 23 -3.41 28.17 -18.55
C GLY A 23 -2.20 27.56 -17.87
N CYS A 24 -1.20 28.40 -17.56
CA CYS A 24 0.02 28.04 -16.84
C CYS A 24 0.40 29.20 -15.91
N GLY A 25 0.88 28.90 -14.70
CA GLY A 25 1.66 29.83 -13.88
C GLY A 25 0.93 30.60 -12.76
N SER A 26 1.06 30.06 -11.54
CA SER A 26 1.68 30.68 -10.36
C SER A 26 1.23 32.02 -9.73
N SER A 27 1.52 32.07 -8.42
CA SER A 27 1.82 33.22 -7.53
C SER A 27 0.68 34.16 -7.12
N ASP A 28 0.22 33.98 -5.88
CA ASP A 28 -0.39 35.06 -5.08
C ASP A 28 0.68 35.83 -4.31
N SER A 29 0.62 37.16 -4.39
CA SER A 29 1.55 38.09 -3.76
C SER A 29 0.87 38.93 -2.67
N ASN A 30 1.62 39.17 -1.59
CA ASN A 30 1.27 40.03 -0.45
C ASN A 30 0.70 41.42 -0.83
N THR A 31 -0.20 41.96 0.00
CA THR A 31 -0.47 43.41 0.08
C THR A 31 -0.61 43.88 1.53
N ASP A 32 0.30 44.76 1.97
CA ASP A 32 0.33 45.40 3.29
C ASP A 32 -0.58 46.64 3.42
N SER A 33 -0.92 47.01 4.66
CA SER A 33 -1.21 48.37 5.21
C SER A 33 -1.60 48.22 6.70
N GLU A 34 -1.24 49.03 7.70
CA GLU A 34 -0.53 50.32 7.84
C GLU A 34 0.00 50.44 9.32
N ILE A 35 1.21 50.94 9.62
CA ILE A 35 1.58 52.32 10.10
C ILE A 35 1.11 52.67 11.55
N ILE A 36 1.84 53.24 12.53
CA ILE A 36 3.19 53.87 12.72
C ILE A 36 3.66 53.70 14.21
N ALA A 37 4.98 53.71 14.55
CA ALA A 37 5.57 54.55 15.65
C ALA A 37 7.08 54.32 15.96
N GLU A 38 7.76 55.41 16.31
CA GLU A 38 9.20 55.69 16.55
C GLU A 38 9.92 54.83 17.63
N THR A 39 11.26 54.65 17.59
CA THR A 39 12.23 55.66 18.09
C THR A 39 13.69 55.43 17.68
N HIS A 40 14.46 56.52 17.65
CA HIS A 40 15.92 56.58 17.43
C HIS A 40 16.66 56.88 18.74
N SER A 41 17.82 56.26 19.00
CA SER A 41 19.03 56.95 19.48
C SER A 41 20.30 56.09 19.38
N THR A 42 21.45 56.76 19.35
CA THR A 42 22.80 56.30 18.97
C THR A 42 23.70 55.92 20.17
N SER A 43 24.99 55.64 19.85
CA SER A 43 26.19 55.58 20.72
C SER A 43 26.61 54.18 21.21
N ASP A 44 27.90 53.82 21.27
CA ASP A 44 29.11 54.44 20.70
C ASP A 44 30.23 53.39 20.54
N SER A 45 31.25 53.70 19.74
CA SER A 45 32.39 52.81 19.45
C SER A 45 33.54 52.88 20.48
N ASN A 46 34.25 51.77 20.72
CA ASN A 46 35.72 51.81 20.84
C ASN A 46 36.42 50.46 20.55
N SER A 47 37.66 50.59 20.06
CA SER A 47 38.75 49.60 19.96
C SER A 47 39.17 49.02 21.33
N THR A 48 39.91 47.91 21.46
CA THR A 48 41.29 47.69 20.98
C THR A 48 41.63 46.24 20.63
N ALA A 49 42.65 46.04 19.80
CA ALA A 49 43.27 44.74 19.55
C ALA A 49 44.24 44.35 20.67
N ASP A 50 44.47 43.05 20.84
CA ASP A 50 45.82 42.53 21.06
C ASP A 50 45.99 41.17 20.37
N SER A 51 47.23 40.87 20.01
CA SER A 51 47.65 39.66 19.28
C SER A 51 48.31 38.67 20.23
N ASP A 52 48.16 37.36 20.00
CA ASP A 52 49.35 36.51 20.02
C ASP A 52 49.18 35.17 19.30
N ASN A 53 50.32 34.65 18.81
CA ASN A 53 50.43 33.34 18.19
C ASN A 53 50.44 32.23 19.26
N ASN A 54 49.95 31.04 18.93
CA ASN A 54 50.90 29.92 18.77
C ASN A 54 50.31 28.80 17.89
N ALA A 55 51.18 28.18 17.10
CA ALA A 55 50.91 26.90 16.47
C ALA A 55 51.76 25.82 17.17
N SER A 56 51.19 24.65 17.39
CA SER A 56 51.98 23.41 17.40
C SER A 56 51.11 22.26 16.94
N SER A 57 51.65 21.49 15.99
CA SER A 57 51.30 20.09 15.81
C SER A 57 51.63 19.30 17.09
N ASP A 58 50.91 18.22 17.32
CA ASP A 58 51.58 16.92 17.47
C ASP A 58 50.68 15.79 16.94
N THR A 59 51.33 14.80 16.34
CA THR A 59 50.74 13.57 15.84
C THR A 59 51.10 12.46 16.79
N ASP A 60 50.12 11.74 17.34
CA ASP A 60 50.36 10.42 17.93
C ASP A 60 49.42 9.40 17.30
N THR A 61 49.99 8.24 16.97
CA THR A 61 49.34 7.15 16.25
C THR A 61 49.43 5.89 17.10
N ASP A 62 48.54 5.77 18.08
CA ASP A 62 48.47 4.57 18.91
C ASP A 62 47.71 3.47 18.17
N THR A 63 48.49 2.56 17.59
CA THR A 63 48.01 1.27 17.12
C THR A 63 48.07 0.31 18.30
N ASN A 64 46.92 -0.14 18.81
CA ASN A 64 46.90 -1.30 19.70
C ASN A 64 45.92 -2.36 19.19
N THR A 65 46.43 -3.58 19.06
CA THR A 65 45.73 -4.75 18.52
C THR A 65 45.56 -5.74 19.65
N ASP A 66 44.42 -5.68 20.34
CA ASP A 66 44.06 -6.67 21.36
C ASP A 66 42.97 -7.59 20.82
N THR A 67 43.40 -8.63 20.10
CA THR A 67 42.58 -9.83 19.90
C THR A 67 42.55 -10.63 21.21
N ASN A 68 41.52 -10.43 22.03
CA ASN A 68 41.22 -11.38 23.11
C ASN A 68 40.11 -12.34 22.66
N THR A 69 40.36 -13.64 22.79
CA THR A 69 39.47 -14.72 22.33
C THR A 69 39.06 -15.54 23.55
N ASP A 70 38.27 -14.94 24.43
CA ASP A 70 37.69 -15.67 25.55
C ASP A 70 36.61 -16.61 25.03
N THR A 71 36.85 -17.90 25.22
CA THR A 71 36.01 -19.00 24.74
C THR A 71 35.50 -19.77 25.96
N ASP A 72 34.84 -19.05 26.87
CA ASP A 72 34.28 -19.65 28.09
C ASP A 72 33.09 -20.54 27.72
N THR A 73 33.38 -21.84 27.66
CA THR A 73 32.42 -22.90 27.37
C THR A 73 32.07 -23.61 28.68
N ASP A 74 31.47 -22.88 29.61
CA ASP A 74 30.99 -23.45 30.87
C ASP A 74 29.84 -24.43 30.59
N THR A 75 30.18 -25.72 30.65
CA THR A 75 29.25 -26.83 30.39
C THR A 75 28.84 -27.45 31.72
N ASP A 76 28.20 -26.67 32.57
CA ASP A 76 27.64 -27.18 33.82
C ASP A 76 26.47 -28.13 33.50
N THR A 77 26.74 -29.43 33.69
CA THR A 77 25.80 -30.52 33.42
C THR A 77 25.21 -31.02 34.73
N ASP A 78 24.54 -30.14 35.46
CA ASP A 78 23.80 -30.54 36.67
C ASP A 78 22.59 -31.38 36.28
N THR A 79 22.66 -32.67 36.63
CA THR A 79 21.62 -33.67 36.34
C THR A 79 20.83 -33.96 37.61
N ASP A 80 20.13 -32.94 38.12
CA ASP A 80 19.21 -33.12 39.24
C ASP A 80 17.94 -33.82 38.74
N THR A 81 17.76 -35.06 39.18
CA THR A 81 16.64 -35.93 38.81
C THR A 81 15.62 -35.96 39.95
N ASP A 82 15.04 -34.81 40.27
CA ASP A 82 13.95 -34.74 41.24
C ASP A 82 12.66 -35.28 40.63
N THR A 83 12.22 -36.41 41.16
CA THR A 83 11.04 -37.15 40.71
C THR A 83 9.85 -36.86 41.62
N ASP A 84 9.43 -35.60 41.69
CA ASP A 84 8.23 -35.22 42.43
C ASP A 84 6.97 -35.56 41.62
N THR A 85 6.20 -36.52 42.16
CA THR A 85 4.97 -37.04 41.55
C THR A 85 3.77 -36.35 42.18
N ASP A 86 3.65 -35.03 41.99
CA ASP A 86 2.43 -34.33 42.40
C ASP A 86 1.31 -34.58 41.37
N THR A 87 0.20 -35.10 41.89
CA THR A 87 -0.95 -35.55 41.11
C THR A 87 -2.09 -34.53 41.25
N ASP A 88 -1.80 -33.27 40.99
CA ASP A 88 -2.82 -32.22 41.02
C ASP A 88 -3.73 -32.35 39.81
N THR A 89 -4.99 -32.68 40.11
CA THR A 89 -6.05 -32.89 39.11
C THR A 89 -6.84 -31.60 38.95
N ASP A 90 -6.16 -30.54 38.52
CA ASP A 90 -6.85 -29.29 38.18
C ASP A 90 -7.66 -29.49 36.90
N THR A 91 -8.98 -29.46 37.08
CA THR A 91 -9.96 -29.64 36.02
C THR A 91 -10.36 -28.27 35.49
N ASP A 92 -9.39 -27.51 34.98
CA ASP A 92 -9.65 -26.25 34.31
C ASP A 92 -10.36 -26.55 32.99
N THR A 93 -11.68 -26.40 33.05
CA THR A 93 -12.57 -26.53 31.90
C THR A 93 -12.63 -25.18 31.22
N ASP A 94 -11.52 -24.76 30.62
CA ASP A 94 -11.48 -23.61 29.72
C ASP A 94 -12.37 -23.92 28.52
N THR A 95 -13.61 -23.46 28.65
CA THR A 95 -14.60 -23.50 27.60
C THR A 95 -14.35 -22.28 26.74
N ASP A 96 -13.37 -22.38 25.83
CA ASP A 96 -13.28 -21.51 24.67
C ASP A 96 -14.49 -21.77 23.77
N THR A 97 -15.64 -21.26 24.19
CA THR A 97 -16.76 -20.92 23.32
C THR A 97 -16.37 -19.67 22.54
N ASP A 98 -15.38 -19.80 21.67
CA ASP A 98 -15.29 -18.93 20.49
C ASP A 98 -16.51 -19.25 19.63
N THR A 99 -17.60 -18.57 19.95
CA THR A 99 -18.89 -18.79 19.33
C THR A 99 -18.89 -17.94 18.09
N ASP A 100 -18.36 -18.54 17.03
CA ASP A 100 -18.37 -18.02 15.67
C ASP A 100 -19.84 -17.87 15.22
N ASN A 101 -20.47 -16.77 15.67
CA ASN A 101 -21.88 -16.45 15.46
C ASN A 101 -22.12 -15.88 14.06
N ASN A 102 -21.21 -16.12 13.13
CA ASN A 102 -21.35 -15.68 11.76
C ASN A 102 -22.55 -16.45 11.14
N PRO A 103 -23.60 -15.77 10.68
CA PRO A 103 -24.73 -16.44 10.05
C PRO A 103 -24.25 -17.24 8.82
N PRO A 104 -24.94 -18.33 8.44
CA PRO A 104 -24.57 -19.10 7.27
C PRO A 104 -24.53 -18.18 6.04
N VAL A 105 -23.34 -18.07 5.45
CA VAL A 105 -23.11 -17.27 4.25
C VAL A 105 -24.06 -17.74 3.16
N ILE A 106 -24.85 -16.81 2.62
CA ILE A 106 -25.63 -17.07 1.40
C ILE A 106 -24.63 -17.12 0.25
N ASP A 107 -24.69 -18.14 -0.60
CA ASP A 107 -23.87 -18.32 -1.81
C ASP A 107 -23.55 -16.98 -2.52
N GLY A 108 -22.25 -16.66 -2.60
CA GLY A 108 -21.72 -15.40 -3.18
C GLY A 108 -21.82 -14.13 -2.33
N SER A 109 -22.44 -14.16 -1.14
CA SER A 109 -22.48 -13.04 -0.20
C SER A 109 -21.23 -12.97 0.67
N THR A 110 -20.89 -11.76 1.11
CA THR A 110 -19.85 -11.48 2.11
C THR A 110 -20.43 -10.88 3.40
N ASP A 111 -21.75 -10.82 3.54
CA ASP A 111 -22.42 -10.38 4.78
C ASP A 111 -22.05 -11.26 5.98
N GLY A 112 -22.12 -10.69 7.18
CA GLY A 112 -21.58 -11.27 8.42
C GLY A 112 -20.05 -11.20 8.55
N VAL A 113 -19.29 -11.58 7.52
CA VAL A 113 -17.82 -11.71 7.58
C VAL A 113 -17.13 -10.37 7.90
N LEU A 114 -16.56 -10.25 9.11
CA LEU A 114 -15.93 -9.04 9.65
C LEU A 114 -16.82 -7.78 9.53
N CYS A 115 -18.14 -7.97 9.63
CA CYS A 115 -19.13 -6.90 9.56
C CYS A 115 -19.24 -6.03 10.82
N ASP A 116 -18.40 -6.31 11.83
CA ASP A 116 -18.31 -5.62 13.12
C ASP A 116 -16.85 -5.27 13.49
N TYR A 117 -15.89 -5.43 12.57
CA TYR A 117 -14.48 -5.12 12.84
C TYR A 117 -14.32 -3.66 13.27
N TYR A 118 -13.65 -3.48 14.41
CA TYR A 118 -13.37 -2.18 15.00
C TYR A 118 -11.95 -2.16 15.58
N TYR A 119 -11.18 -1.14 15.21
CA TYR A 119 -9.87 -0.83 15.77
C TYR A 119 -9.81 0.65 16.14
N ASN A 120 -9.27 0.97 17.32
CA ASN A 120 -9.11 2.34 17.80
C ASN A 120 -8.03 2.40 18.90
N GLU A 121 -6.76 2.43 18.52
CA GLU A 121 -5.64 2.45 19.47
C GLU A 121 -4.53 3.43 19.03
N TYR A 122 -3.70 3.83 19.98
CA TYR A 122 -2.60 4.77 19.73
C TYR A 122 -1.43 4.09 19.01
N ASN A 123 -1.10 4.55 17.80
CA ASN A 123 0.10 4.12 17.11
C ASN A 123 1.29 4.98 17.57
N SER A 124 2.22 4.37 18.32
CA SER A 124 3.43 5.01 18.84
C SER A 124 4.62 5.01 17.87
N SER A 125 4.42 4.69 16.59
CA SER A 125 5.44 4.90 15.56
C SER A 125 5.75 6.39 15.45
N ASP A 126 7.04 6.75 15.39
CA ASP A 126 7.51 8.15 15.41
C ASP A 126 6.84 9.02 14.34
N SER A 127 6.55 8.44 13.18
CA SER A 127 5.94 9.11 12.03
C SER A 127 4.40 9.15 12.06
N VAL A 128 3.76 8.60 13.10
CA VAL A 128 2.30 8.59 13.26
C VAL A 128 1.91 9.32 14.55
N GLN A 129 2.41 8.88 15.70
CA GLN A 129 2.15 9.46 17.03
C GLN A 129 0.70 9.88 17.32
N ALA A 130 -0.28 9.12 16.80
CA ALA A 130 -1.70 9.41 16.85
C ALA A 130 -2.55 8.13 16.95
N THR A 131 -3.83 8.27 17.32
CA THR A 131 -4.77 7.14 17.35
C THR A 131 -5.11 6.71 15.93
N SER A 132 -4.77 5.48 15.54
CA SER A 132 -5.31 4.88 14.32
C SER A 132 -6.71 4.34 14.61
N ASN A 133 -7.65 4.61 13.70
CA ASN A 133 -9.04 4.20 13.82
C ASN A 133 -9.56 3.63 12.50
N ALA A 134 -10.20 2.46 12.58
CA ALA A 134 -11.00 1.90 11.50
C ALA A 134 -12.19 1.13 12.03
N GLN A 135 -13.37 1.42 11.47
CA GLN A 135 -14.61 0.71 11.73
C GLN A 135 -15.20 0.21 10.42
N TRP A 136 -15.35 -1.11 10.31
CA TRP A 136 -16.19 -1.72 9.29
C TRP A 136 -17.58 -2.01 9.87
N SER A 137 -18.61 -1.87 9.05
CA SER A 137 -19.99 -2.21 9.42
C SER A 137 -20.77 -2.71 8.22
N CYS A 138 -21.83 -3.50 8.43
CA CYS A 138 -22.70 -3.97 7.37
C CYS A 138 -24.15 -3.52 7.61
N ASN A 139 -24.83 -3.07 6.54
CA ASN A 139 -26.21 -2.58 6.61
C ASN A 139 -27.23 -3.49 5.88
N GLY A 140 -26.83 -4.73 5.55
CA GLY A 140 -27.63 -5.70 4.80
C GLY A 140 -27.63 -5.51 3.27
N SER A 141 -26.98 -4.45 2.75
CA SER A 141 -26.70 -4.29 1.31
C SER A 141 -25.25 -3.92 1.00
N SER A 142 -24.58 -3.22 1.93
CA SER A 142 -23.23 -2.70 1.75
C SER A 142 -22.37 -2.94 2.99
N ARG A 143 -21.10 -3.29 2.75
CA ARG A 143 -20.00 -3.18 3.70
C ARG A 143 -19.52 -1.73 3.67
N LEU A 144 -19.61 -1.06 4.81
CA LEU A 144 -19.21 0.32 5.02
C LEU A 144 -17.88 0.34 5.78
N LEU A 145 -17.02 1.31 5.48
CA LEU A 145 -15.84 1.65 6.28
C LEU A 145 -15.92 3.11 6.67
N THR A 146 -15.58 3.42 7.92
CA THR A 146 -15.17 4.76 8.36
C THR A 146 -13.84 4.65 9.08
N ALA A 147 -12.83 5.40 8.66
CA ALA A 147 -11.48 5.35 9.22
C ALA A 147 -10.74 6.68 9.07
N ASN A 148 -9.64 6.86 9.81
CA ASN A 148 -8.75 8.01 9.66
C ASN A 148 -7.52 7.76 8.76
N GLY A 149 -7.41 6.57 8.16
CA GLY A 149 -6.36 6.23 7.18
C GLY A 149 -4.94 6.16 7.76
N LEU A 150 -4.79 6.16 9.09
CA LEU A 150 -3.51 5.94 9.77
C LEU A 150 -3.27 4.43 9.95
N PRO A 151 -2.05 3.92 9.70
CA PRO A 151 -1.73 2.52 9.96
C PRO A 151 -1.79 2.21 11.47
N ASP A 152 -2.04 0.95 11.79
CA ASP A 152 -2.12 0.37 13.15
C ASP A 152 -0.82 -0.33 13.59
N HIS A 153 0.18 -0.36 12.71
CA HIS A 153 1.49 -0.99 12.91
C HIS A 153 2.64 0.03 12.84
N MET A 154 3.85 -0.41 13.21
CA MET A 154 5.06 0.40 13.04
C MET A 154 5.29 0.75 11.57
N THR A 155 5.60 2.02 11.31
CA THR A 155 5.92 2.55 9.97
C THR A 155 7.41 2.82 9.83
N GLY A 156 7.86 2.99 8.59
CA GLY A 156 9.15 3.63 8.31
C GLY A 156 9.17 5.10 8.72
N GLN A 157 10.36 5.69 8.71
CA GLN A 157 10.53 7.10 9.07
C GLN A 157 10.10 8.01 7.92
N PHE A 158 9.05 8.79 8.16
CA PHE A 158 8.50 9.84 7.30
C PHE A 158 8.25 11.12 8.12
N PRO A 159 8.59 12.32 7.62
CA PRO A 159 9.32 12.56 6.37
C PRO A 159 10.78 12.11 6.45
N ASN A 160 11.38 11.79 5.31
CA ASN A 160 12.80 11.46 5.17
C ASN A 160 13.43 12.17 3.95
N ALA A 161 14.72 11.92 3.72
CA ALA A 161 15.49 12.60 2.67
C ALA A 161 14.96 12.40 1.24
N ASN A 162 14.23 11.30 0.98
CA ASN A 162 13.68 11.00 -0.33
C ASN A 162 12.15 11.19 -0.42
N ASN A 163 11.42 10.95 0.67
CA ASN A 163 9.99 11.25 0.77
C ASN A 163 9.76 12.34 1.84
N PRO A 164 9.60 13.61 1.44
CA PRO A 164 9.48 14.74 2.36
C PRO A 164 8.08 14.91 2.97
N ASN A 165 7.16 13.96 2.76
CA ASN A 165 5.78 14.05 3.22
C ASN A 165 5.62 13.39 4.61
N GLU A 166 4.83 14.02 5.48
CA GLU A 166 4.48 13.54 6.82
C GLU A 166 3.14 12.79 6.79
N ILE A 167 2.98 11.71 7.57
CA ILE A 167 1.70 10.98 7.65
C ILE A 167 0.67 11.87 8.35
N SER A 168 -0.54 11.96 7.81
CA SER A 168 -1.64 12.70 8.44
C SER A 168 -2.99 12.01 8.26
N GLU A 169 -3.94 12.31 9.15
CA GLU A 169 -5.29 11.76 9.08
C GLU A 169 -5.98 12.07 7.74
N GLN A 170 -6.58 11.04 7.16
CA GLN A 170 -7.38 11.12 5.95
C GLN A 170 -8.85 10.83 6.33
N ASN A 171 -9.82 11.48 5.67
CA ASN A 171 -11.23 11.16 5.88
C ASN A 171 -11.63 9.97 4.99
N VAL A 172 -11.55 8.75 5.51
CA VAL A 172 -11.92 7.53 4.77
C VAL A 172 -13.37 7.17 5.05
N SER A 173 -14.20 7.20 4.00
CA SER A 173 -15.57 6.69 4.05
C SER A 173 -15.90 6.01 2.71
N ILE A 174 -16.15 4.70 2.73
CA ILE A 174 -16.54 3.93 1.55
C ILE A 174 -17.74 3.03 1.81
N ALA A 175 -18.36 2.55 0.73
CA ALA A 175 -19.41 1.54 0.73
C ALA A 175 -19.17 0.57 -0.44
N TYR A 176 -18.98 -0.71 -0.15
CA TYR A 176 -18.81 -1.78 -1.13
C TYR A 176 -20.00 -2.75 -1.05
N THR A 177 -20.32 -3.44 -2.15
CA THR A 177 -21.42 -4.42 -2.17
C THR A 177 -21.15 -5.59 -1.21
N LEU A 178 -22.21 -6.08 -0.54
CA LEU A 178 -22.13 -7.34 0.20
C LEU A 178 -22.31 -8.57 -0.69
N THR A 179 -22.87 -8.41 -1.89
CA THR A 179 -23.07 -9.48 -2.87
C THR A 179 -22.22 -9.18 -4.11
N PRO A 180 -20.90 -9.41 -4.06
CA PRO A 180 -20.04 -9.23 -5.22
C PRO A 180 -20.40 -10.23 -6.33
N ASN A 181 -20.42 -9.77 -7.58
CA ASN A 181 -20.77 -10.59 -8.74
C ASN A 181 -19.60 -10.60 -9.72
N GLU A 182 -19.04 -11.78 -10.01
CA GLU A 182 -17.86 -11.91 -10.88
C GLU A 182 -18.22 -11.59 -12.34
N SER A 183 -17.50 -10.62 -12.91
CA SER A 183 -17.59 -10.24 -14.32
C SER A 183 -16.52 -10.91 -15.16
N THR A 184 -16.91 -11.28 -16.38
CA THR A 184 -15.97 -11.74 -17.42
C THR A 184 -15.00 -10.67 -17.92
N THR A 185 -15.15 -9.41 -17.47
CA THR A 185 -14.27 -8.29 -17.86
C THR A 185 -13.66 -7.61 -16.64
N ALA A 186 -12.33 -7.61 -16.57
CA ALA A 186 -11.57 -6.85 -15.58
C ALA A 186 -11.72 -5.34 -15.75
N SER A 187 -11.86 -4.62 -14.64
CA SER A 187 -11.88 -3.15 -14.55
C SER A 187 -10.66 -2.63 -13.80
N THR A 188 -9.76 -1.92 -14.48
CA THR A 188 -8.60 -1.27 -13.85
C THR A 188 -9.03 -0.19 -12.85
N LEU A 189 -8.40 -0.15 -11.68
CA LEU A 189 -8.54 0.88 -10.65
C LEU A 189 -7.13 1.39 -10.24
N GLY A 190 -7.05 2.22 -9.19
CA GLY A 190 -5.82 2.87 -8.73
C GLY A 190 -5.74 4.36 -9.12
N GLY A 191 -5.00 5.14 -8.34
CA GLY A 191 -4.79 6.57 -8.57
C GLY A 191 -6.11 7.34 -8.78
N PRO A 192 -6.24 8.16 -9.86
CA PRO A 192 -7.45 8.94 -10.15
C PRO A 192 -8.74 8.14 -10.36
N ARG A 193 -8.66 6.80 -10.49
CA ARG A 193 -9.80 5.91 -10.69
C ARG A 193 -10.40 5.39 -9.37
N GLY A 194 -9.81 5.75 -8.23
CA GLY A 194 -10.17 5.25 -6.90
C GLY A 194 -9.29 4.08 -6.46
N ALA A 195 -9.23 3.82 -5.15
CA ALA A 195 -8.46 2.71 -4.59
C ALA A 195 -8.97 1.35 -5.09
N THR A 196 -8.08 0.37 -5.25
CA THR A 196 -8.45 -1.01 -5.63
C THR A 196 -9.11 -1.79 -4.47
N GLY A 197 -8.89 -1.31 -3.24
CA GLY A 197 -9.49 -1.80 -2.01
C GLY A 197 -8.94 -1.06 -0.79
N TYR A 198 -9.36 -1.48 0.39
CA TYR A 198 -8.81 -1.03 1.67
C TYR A 198 -8.43 -2.24 2.51
N VAL A 199 -7.28 -2.13 3.19
CA VAL A 199 -6.89 -3.03 4.28
C VAL A 199 -7.81 -2.75 5.48
N LEU A 200 -8.03 -3.75 6.33
CA LEU A 200 -9.01 -3.64 7.42
C LEU A 200 -8.70 -2.49 8.41
N ASN A 201 -7.43 -2.09 8.54
CA ASN A 201 -7.00 -0.91 9.30
C ASN A 201 -7.34 0.45 8.65
N GLY A 202 -8.04 0.46 7.51
CA GLY A 202 -8.53 1.66 6.85
C GLY A 202 -7.51 2.38 5.96
N VAL A 203 -6.30 1.84 5.80
CA VAL A 203 -5.30 2.32 4.83
C VAL A 203 -5.66 1.83 3.42
N LYS A 204 -5.55 2.72 2.43
CA LYS A 204 -5.88 2.41 1.03
C LYS A 204 -4.83 1.52 0.36
N ILE A 205 -5.29 0.69 -0.58
CA ILE A 205 -4.44 -0.02 -1.53
C ILE A 205 -4.34 0.82 -2.81
N ASP A 206 -3.12 1.14 -3.22
CA ASP A 206 -2.83 1.97 -4.40
C ASP A 206 -1.52 1.47 -5.03
N ALA A 207 -1.58 0.26 -5.60
CA ALA A 207 -0.42 -0.50 -6.08
C ALA A 207 0.43 0.25 -7.13
N ASN A 208 -0.22 1.07 -7.97
CA ASN A 208 0.42 1.84 -9.03
C ASN A 208 1.13 3.08 -8.48
N THR A 209 2.14 3.56 -9.20
CA THR A 209 2.73 4.90 -8.95
C THR A 209 2.28 5.90 -10.01
N ALA A 210 2.48 7.20 -9.75
CA ALA A 210 2.39 8.24 -10.76
C ALA A 210 3.75 8.53 -11.44
N GLY A 211 4.73 7.66 -11.20
CA GLY A 211 6.09 7.79 -11.69
C GLY A 211 6.25 7.22 -13.09
N THR A 212 6.87 7.97 -13.99
CA THR A 212 7.06 7.59 -15.39
C THR A 212 8.39 8.06 -15.96
N CYS A 213 8.91 7.34 -16.96
CA CYS A 213 10.01 7.76 -17.82
C CYS A 213 9.56 7.93 -19.28
N ASP A 214 10.26 8.80 -20.03
CA ASP A 214 10.19 8.81 -21.50
C ASP A 214 10.94 7.62 -22.13
N ASP A 215 10.76 7.40 -23.44
CA ASP A 215 11.42 6.33 -24.20
C ASP A 215 12.96 6.39 -24.16
N SER A 216 13.54 7.53 -23.75
CA SER A 216 14.99 7.70 -23.64
C SER A 216 15.55 7.28 -22.28
N GLY A 217 14.71 7.27 -21.24
CA GLY A 217 15.12 7.09 -19.84
C GLY A 217 15.87 8.28 -19.24
N ASN A 218 16.03 9.40 -19.96
CA ASN A 218 16.74 10.59 -19.47
C ASN A 218 15.80 11.62 -18.85
N ASN A 219 14.50 11.54 -19.15
CA ASN A 219 13.47 12.34 -18.52
C ASN A 219 12.50 11.43 -17.76
N CYS A 220 12.69 11.37 -16.45
CA CYS A 220 11.86 10.59 -15.54
C CYS A 220 11.36 11.49 -14.40
N SER A 221 10.11 11.30 -14.01
CA SER A 221 9.47 11.97 -12.88
C SER A 221 8.75 10.94 -12.04
N LEU A 222 8.81 11.04 -10.71
CA LEU A 222 8.05 10.16 -9.80
C LEU A 222 6.58 10.62 -9.62
N ILE A 223 6.19 11.68 -10.33
CA ILE A 223 4.85 12.30 -10.30
C ILE A 223 4.40 12.70 -11.70
N GLY A 224 3.10 12.95 -11.88
CA GLY A 224 2.53 13.55 -13.08
C GLY A 224 2.05 12.56 -14.13
N ASN A 225 2.62 11.35 -14.18
CA ASN A 225 2.21 10.27 -15.08
C ASN A 225 2.20 10.67 -16.58
N GLU A 226 3.32 11.22 -17.06
CA GLU A 226 3.44 11.83 -18.39
C GLU A 226 4.20 10.97 -19.43
N GLY A 227 5.01 10.01 -18.97
CA GLY A 227 5.83 9.14 -19.81
C GLY A 227 5.13 7.83 -20.20
N ASN A 228 5.80 7.04 -21.06
CA ASN A 228 5.28 5.76 -21.57
C ASN A 228 5.62 4.56 -20.66
N TRP A 229 6.55 4.73 -19.72
CA TRP A 229 7.14 3.65 -18.93
C TRP A 229 6.89 3.92 -17.45
N HIS A 230 5.98 3.18 -16.81
CA HIS A 230 5.47 3.45 -15.46
C HIS A 230 6.34 2.78 -14.41
N ILE A 231 6.97 3.55 -13.53
CA ILE A 231 7.94 3.05 -12.54
C ILE A 231 7.21 2.31 -11.41
N GLU A 232 7.60 1.08 -11.12
CA GLU A 232 7.07 0.29 -10.01
C GLU A 232 7.63 0.74 -8.65
N ALA A 233 6.80 0.74 -7.60
CA ALA A 233 7.27 1.08 -6.25
C ALA A 233 8.16 -0.01 -5.63
N LEU A 234 8.02 -1.27 -6.08
CA LEU A 234 8.55 -2.46 -5.42
C LEU A 234 9.35 -3.36 -6.37
N GLY A 235 10.29 -4.13 -5.81
CA GLY A 235 11.13 -5.09 -6.55
C GLY A 235 12.26 -4.48 -7.38
N GLN A 236 12.49 -3.16 -7.25
CA GLN A 236 13.42 -2.39 -8.07
C GLN A 236 13.87 -1.12 -7.34
N THR A 237 14.99 -0.50 -7.73
CA THR A 237 15.65 0.58 -6.95
C THR A 237 15.51 2.00 -7.51
N SER A 238 14.76 2.20 -8.59
CA SER A 238 14.63 3.49 -9.29
C SER A 238 13.54 4.40 -8.72
N PHE A 239 12.66 3.86 -7.86
CA PHE A 239 11.60 4.60 -7.20
C PHE A 239 12.11 5.25 -5.92
N ASN A 240 12.65 6.46 -6.05
CA ASN A 240 13.42 7.05 -4.95
C ASN A 240 12.60 7.40 -3.69
N PHE A 241 11.29 7.68 -3.79
CA PHE A 241 10.44 7.90 -2.60
C PHE A 241 10.52 6.74 -1.59
N GLY A 242 10.86 5.54 -2.09
CA GLY A 242 11.03 4.33 -1.29
C GLY A 242 9.71 3.81 -0.74
N THR A 243 9.81 2.66 -0.09
CA THR A 243 8.76 2.10 0.76
C THR A 243 9.37 1.69 2.09
N ASP A 244 8.57 1.62 3.14
CA ASP A 244 8.96 0.98 4.39
C ASP A 244 8.78 -0.54 4.34
N ASP A 245 9.06 -1.20 5.47
CA ASP A 245 8.96 -2.66 5.63
C ASP A 245 7.51 -3.20 5.48
N ASN A 246 6.51 -2.33 5.37
CA ASN A 246 5.11 -2.68 5.08
C ASN A 246 4.75 -2.40 3.62
N ASN A 247 5.76 -2.20 2.75
CA ASN A 247 5.59 -1.92 1.32
C ASN A 247 4.75 -0.66 1.05
N ALA A 248 4.86 0.35 1.91
CA ALA A 248 4.08 1.58 1.87
C ALA A 248 4.91 2.86 1.93
N HIS A 249 4.33 3.96 1.49
CA HIS A 249 4.89 5.30 1.70
C HIS A 249 3.79 6.37 1.81
N VAL A 250 4.20 7.63 1.94
CA VAL A 250 3.30 8.78 2.11
C VAL A 250 3.15 9.58 0.82
N GLN A 251 1.92 9.97 0.45
CA GLN A 251 1.64 10.91 -0.67
C GLN A 251 1.71 12.37 -0.19
N PRO A 252 1.80 13.37 -1.09
CA PRO A 252 1.80 14.80 -0.70
C PRO A 252 0.56 15.30 0.07
N SER A 253 -0.53 14.52 0.13
CA SER A 253 -1.69 14.79 1.00
C SER A 253 -1.53 14.29 2.44
N GLY A 254 -0.40 13.65 2.76
CA GLY A 254 -0.16 12.91 4.00
C GLY A 254 -0.76 11.51 4.06
N ALA A 255 -1.38 11.04 2.96
CA ALA A 255 -1.94 9.70 2.89
C ALA A 255 -0.83 8.63 2.85
N TYR A 256 -0.72 7.84 3.93
CA TYR A 256 -0.02 6.56 3.91
C TYR A 256 -0.83 5.55 3.09
N HIS A 257 -0.16 4.69 2.30
CA HIS A 257 -0.81 3.74 1.39
C HIS A 257 0.11 2.58 1.00
N TYR A 258 -0.49 1.42 0.77
CA TYR A 258 0.25 0.20 0.42
C TYR A 258 0.39 0.01 -1.10
N HIS A 259 1.62 -0.31 -1.52
CA HIS A 259 1.91 -0.87 -2.83
C HIS A 259 1.97 -2.39 -2.83
N GLY A 260 2.31 -2.99 -1.69
CA GLY A 260 2.43 -4.44 -1.49
C GLY A 260 2.07 -4.83 -0.06
N MET A 261 2.35 -6.07 0.33
CA MET A 261 1.84 -6.65 1.58
C MET A 261 2.18 -5.84 2.84
N PRO A 262 1.18 -5.51 3.69
CA PRO A 262 1.40 -4.80 4.94
C PRO A 262 1.88 -5.77 6.04
N GLU A 263 3.16 -6.10 6.06
CA GLU A 263 3.72 -7.16 6.94
C GLU A 263 3.40 -6.96 8.43
N GLY A 264 3.45 -5.72 8.92
CA GLY A 264 3.05 -5.38 10.30
C GLY A 264 1.57 -5.68 10.56
N PHE A 265 0.68 -5.32 9.63
CA PHE A 265 -0.74 -5.64 9.74
C PHE A 265 -1.02 -7.15 9.66
N ILE A 266 -0.37 -7.87 8.73
CA ILE A 266 -0.46 -9.33 8.60
C ILE A 266 -0.04 -10.01 9.91
N THR A 267 1.03 -9.52 10.54
CA THR A 267 1.52 -9.99 11.84
C THR A 267 0.51 -9.74 12.96
N LEU A 268 -0.09 -8.53 13.04
CA LEU A 268 -1.16 -8.20 14.01
C LEU A 268 -2.40 -9.09 13.82
N ARG A 269 -2.67 -9.56 12.60
CA ARG A 269 -3.75 -10.50 12.28
C ARG A 269 -3.38 -11.98 12.52
N GLY A 270 -2.21 -12.29 13.08
CA GLY A 270 -1.76 -13.65 13.33
C GLY A 270 -1.38 -14.43 12.06
N GLY A 271 -1.16 -13.74 10.95
CA GLY A 271 -0.88 -14.35 9.65
C GLY A 271 0.45 -15.10 9.65
N ASN A 272 0.44 -16.35 9.21
CA ASN A 272 1.59 -17.24 9.22
C ASN A 272 1.48 -18.29 8.10
N ASN A 273 2.49 -19.16 7.96
CA ASN A 273 2.57 -20.14 6.87
C ASN A 273 1.57 -21.32 6.94
N THR A 274 0.69 -21.34 7.95
CA THR A 274 -0.41 -22.33 8.09
C THR A 274 -1.81 -21.72 7.99
N THR A 275 -1.94 -20.38 7.89
CA THR A 275 -3.23 -19.68 7.90
C THR A 275 -3.47 -18.87 6.64
N MET A 276 -4.68 -18.96 6.08
CA MET A 276 -5.18 -17.95 5.15
C MET A 276 -5.58 -16.72 5.98
N THR A 277 -5.03 -15.55 5.64
CA THR A 277 -5.26 -14.32 6.42
C THR A 277 -6.04 -13.31 5.58
N LEU A 278 -7.32 -13.12 5.90
CA LEU A 278 -8.15 -12.07 5.33
C LEU A 278 -7.65 -10.70 5.84
N ILE A 279 -7.15 -9.86 4.93
CA ILE A 279 -6.55 -8.57 5.26
C ILE A 279 -7.36 -7.35 4.83
N GLY A 280 -8.33 -7.50 3.94
CA GLY A 280 -9.06 -6.35 3.38
C GLY A 280 -10.16 -6.73 2.42
N TRP A 281 -10.78 -5.69 1.86
CA TRP A 281 -11.88 -5.79 0.91
C TRP A 281 -11.58 -4.95 -0.33
N ALA A 282 -11.78 -5.55 -1.50
CA ALA A 282 -11.64 -4.87 -2.77
C ALA A 282 -12.87 -4.01 -3.07
N ALA A 283 -12.70 -3.06 -4.00
CA ALA A 283 -13.73 -2.07 -4.32
C ALA A 283 -15.03 -2.65 -4.92
N ASP A 284 -14.95 -3.88 -5.44
CA ASP A 284 -16.07 -4.66 -5.97
C ASP A 284 -16.73 -5.58 -4.92
N GLY A 285 -16.28 -5.54 -3.67
CA GLY A 285 -16.83 -6.31 -2.55
C GLY A 285 -16.17 -7.68 -2.28
N PHE A 286 -15.28 -8.17 -3.15
CA PHE A 286 -14.59 -9.44 -2.90
C PHE A 286 -13.47 -9.31 -1.83
N PRO A 287 -13.18 -10.38 -1.08
CA PRO A 287 -12.14 -10.39 -0.04
C PRO A 287 -10.72 -10.38 -0.63
N ILE A 288 -9.76 -9.91 0.17
CA ILE A 288 -8.32 -9.88 -0.13
C ILE A 288 -7.55 -10.65 0.94
N TYR A 289 -6.82 -11.69 0.54
CA TYR A 289 -5.99 -12.51 1.44
C TYR A 289 -4.49 -12.21 1.27
N ALA A 290 -3.71 -12.36 2.33
CA ALA A 290 -2.25 -12.20 2.27
C ALA A 290 -1.52 -13.53 2.11
N ARG A 291 -0.62 -13.62 1.12
CA ARG A 291 0.46 -14.59 0.91
C ARG A 291 0.11 -16.08 0.78
N TYR A 292 -0.66 -16.62 1.73
CA TYR A 292 -0.87 -18.04 1.92
C TYR A 292 -2.30 -18.47 1.55
N GLY A 293 -2.40 -19.64 0.93
CA GLY A 293 -3.67 -20.19 0.43
C GLY A 293 -3.62 -21.70 0.22
N TYR A 294 -4.80 -22.30 0.08
CA TYR A 294 -4.93 -23.71 -0.30
C TYR A 294 -4.22 -24.00 -1.63
N SER A 295 -3.45 -25.09 -1.64
CA SER A 295 -2.67 -25.55 -2.80
C SER A 295 -3.55 -26.08 -3.94
N GLU A 296 -4.72 -26.62 -3.61
CA GLU A 296 -5.84 -26.88 -4.52
C GLU A 296 -6.97 -25.92 -4.15
N ALA A 297 -7.37 -25.05 -5.09
CA ALA A 297 -8.22 -23.89 -4.78
C ALA A 297 -9.64 -24.27 -4.30
N ASP A 298 -10.16 -25.43 -4.69
CA ASP A 298 -11.47 -25.96 -4.33
C ASP A 298 -11.44 -26.94 -3.13
N ASN A 299 -10.29 -27.12 -2.48
CA ASN A 299 -10.10 -28.13 -1.45
C ASN A 299 -9.48 -27.55 -0.15
N ALA A 300 -10.34 -27.29 0.84
CA ALA A 300 -9.96 -26.77 2.16
C ALA A 300 -9.17 -27.77 3.03
N SER A 301 -9.02 -29.03 2.59
CA SER A 301 -8.14 -30.03 3.20
C SER A 301 -6.79 -30.17 2.49
N SER A 302 -6.55 -29.40 1.43
CA SER A 302 -5.24 -29.35 0.76
C SER A 302 -4.22 -28.58 1.61
N ALA A 303 -2.93 -28.80 1.37
CA ALA A 303 -1.88 -28.09 2.09
C ALA A 303 -1.94 -26.58 1.82
N ILE A 304 -1.66 -25.75 2.84
CA ILE A 304 -1.40 -24.33 2.65
C ILE A 304 -0.02 -24.15 2.00
N LYS A 305 0.08 -23.23 1.03
CA LYS A 305 1.33 -22.83 0.36
C LYS A 305 1.35 -21.32 0.14
N VAL A 306 2.53 -20.79 -0.21
CA VAL A 306 2.62 -19.44 -0.81
C VAL A 306 1.91 -19.45 -2.15
N ILE A 307 1.04 -18.47 -2.37
CA ILE A 307 0.27 -18.27 -3.59
C ILE A 307 1.00 -17.27 -4.49
N THR A 308 1.08 -17.58 -5.78
CA THR A 308 1.92 -16.85 -6.75
C THR A 308 1.10 -16.17 -7.85
N GLY A 309 1.46 -14.94 -8.19
CA GLY A 309 0.88 -14.23 -9.34
C GLY A 309 1.33 -14.85 -10.66
N SER A 310 0.46 -14.86 -11.68
CA SER A 310 0.77 -15.38 -13.03
C SER A 310 1.46 -14.34 -13.92
N TYR A 311 2.42 -13.58 -13.38
CA TYR A 311 3.14 -12.54 -14.09
C TYR A 311 4.63 -12.89 -14.25
N GLN A 312 5.17 -12.59 -15.43
CA GLN A 312 6.55 -12.87 -15.79
C GLN A 312 7.16 -11.65 -16.50
N LEU A 313 8.48 -11.50 -16.43
CA LEU A 313 9.19 -10.48 -17.19
C LEU A 313 9.13 -10.76 -18.69
N ILE A 314 9.02 -9.71 -19.50
CA ILE A 314 9.06 -9.82 -20.97
C ILE A 314 10.44 -10.29 -21.48
N GLU A 315 10.44 -11.20 -22.44
CA GLU A 315 11.67 -11.62 -23.13
C GLU A 315 12.01 -10.71 -24.33
N ASN A 316 10.99 -10.16 -25.00
CA ASN A 316 11.12 -9.34 -26.20
C ASN A 316 11.16 -7.85 -25.84
N ILE A 317 12.34 -7.35 -25.49
CA ILE A 317 12.56 -5.97 -25.04
C ILE A 317 12.36 -4.98 -26.21
N SER A 318 11.48 -4.00 -26.01
CA SER A 318 11.23 -2.93 -26.99
C SER A 318 12.46 -2.03 -27.18
N THR A 319 12.73 -1.60 -28.42
CA THR A 319 13.80 -0.62 -28.71
C THR A 319 13.50 0.78 -28.17
N ASN A 320 12.25 1.04 -27.80
CA ASN A 320 11.79 2.29 -27.19
C ASN A 320 11.78 2.23 -25.65
N ARG A 321 12.19 1.10 -25.07
CA ARG A 321 12.36 0.98 -23.62
C ARG A 321 13.65 1.70 -23.20
N PRO A 322 13.64 2.43 -22.08
CA PRO A 322 14.87 2.83 -21.38
C PRO A 322 15.83 1.64 -21.21
N SER A 323 17.14 1.92 -21.21
CA SER A 323 18.17 0.86 -21.19
C SER A 323 18.04 -0.08 -19.98
N VAL A 324 18.11 -1.40 -20.22
CA VAL A 324 18.16 -2.41 -19.15
C VAL A 324 19.42 -2.32 -18.28
N GLU A 325 20.47 -1.63 -18.73
CA GLU A 325 21.67 -1.36 -17.94
C GLU A 325 21.46 -0.26 -16.88
N VAL A 326 20.50 0.63 -17.11
CA VAL A 326 20.15 1.75 -16.19
C VAL A 326 18.91 1.39 -15.37
N TYR A 327 17.92 0.78 -16.03
CA TYR A 327 16.64 0.39 -15.46
C TYR A 327 16.43 -1.10 -15.73
N PRO A 328 16.84 -2.01 -14.83
CA PRO A 328 16.68 -3.46 -15.01
C PRO A 328 15.24 -3.86 -15.33
N LEU A 329 15.04 -5.04 -15.92
CA LEU A 329 13.69 -5.58 -16.15
C LEU A 329 12.97 -5.75 -14.81
N GLY A 330 11.75 -5.23 -14.74
CA GLY A 330 10.94 -5.14 -13.53
C GLY A 330 10.89 -3.73 -12.93
N THR A 331 11.72 -2.79 -13.43
CA THR A 331 11.60 -1.37 -13.08
C THR A 331 10.26 -0.77 -13.53
N PHE A 332 9.74 -1.20 -14.69
CA PHE A 332 8.52 -0.65 -15.25
C PHE A 332 7.35 -1.64 -15.23
N ALA A 333 6.11 -1.16 -15.11
CA ALA A 333 4.90 -1.97 -15.23
C ALA A 333 4.85 -2.72 -16.57
N GLU A 334 5.29 -2.06 -17.65
CA GLU A 334 5.39 -2.61 -19.01
C GLU A 334 6.43 -3.75 -19.15
N ASP A 335 7.31 -3.95 -18.16
CA ASP A 335 8.24 -5.08 -18.16
C ASP A 335 7.55 -6.41 -17.81
N TRP A 336 6.33 -6.35 -17.29
CA TRP A 336 5.59 -7.51 -16.80
C TRP A 336 4.44 -7.88 -17.75
N GLN A 337 4.41 -9.15 -18.15
CA GLN A 337 3.32 -9.75 -18.92
C GLN A 337 2.58 -10.78 -18.09
N TYR A 338 1.24 -10.77 -18.18
CA TYR A 338 0.42 -11.85 -17.65
C TYR A 338 0.54 -13.09 -18.55
N VAL A 339 0.83 -14.24 -17.93
CA VAL A 339 0.96 -15.54 -18.59
C VAL A 339 0.04 -16.51 -17.85
N ALA A 340 -1.19 -16.66 -18.34
CA ALA A 340 -2.23 -17.47 -17.70
C ALA A 340 -1.74 -18.89 -17.36
N GLY A 341 -1.88 -19.30 -16.10
CA GLY A 341 -1.44 -20.59 -15.58
C GLY A 341 0.07 -20.73 -15.34
N SER A 342 0.83 -19.62 -15.34
CA SER A 342 2.23 -19.61 -14.90
C SER A 342 2.39 -19.56 -13.37
N GLY A 343 1.39 -19.03 -12.67
CA GLY A 343 1.23 -19.07 -11.21
C GLY A 343 -0.17 -19.58 -10.83
N ASP A 344 -0.66 -19.15 -9.67
CA ASP A 344 -1.93 -19.58 -9.07
C ASP A 344 -3.12 -18.66 -9.37
N LEU A 345 -2.85 -17.47 -9.91
CA LEU A 345 -3.79 -16.34 -9.95
C LEU A 345 -4.04 -15.83 -11.36
N ASP A 346 -5.15 -15.12 -11.55
CA ASP A 346 -5.56 -14.49 -12.80
C ASP A 346 -4.88 -13.11 -13.04
N GLU A 347 -5.31 -12.42 -14.10
CA GLU A 347 -4.80 -11.09 -14.46
C GLU A 347 -5.05 -9.99 -13.41
N CYS A 348 -5.99 -10.18 -12.49
CA CYS A 348 -6.24 -9.26 -11.37
C CYS A 348 -5.67 -9.78 -10.05
N ASN A 349 -4.76 -10.75 -10.07
CA ASN A 349 -4.16 -11.35 -8.86
C ASN A 349 -5.19 -12.01 -7.93
N GLY A 350 -6.25 -12.59 -8.47
CA GLY A 350 -7.19 -13.39 -7.69
C GLY A 350 -7.51 -14.74 -8.32
N ARG A 351 -8.38 -15.49 -7.66
CA ARG A 351 -8.91 -16.78 -8.11
C ARG A 351 -10.25 -17.07 -7.45
N PHE A 352 -11.05 -17.95 -8.05
CA PHE A 352 -12.13 -18.61 -7.33
C PHE A 352 -11.58 -19.76 -6.49
N GLY A 353 -12.04 -19.88 -5.24
CA GLY A 353 -11.69 -21.01 -4.36
C GLY A 353 -12.28 -20.88 -2.96
N VAL A 354 -12.17 -21.95 -2.19
CA VAL A 354 -12.59 -22.01 -0.79
C VAL A 354 -11.62 -21.25 0.11
N THR A 355 -12.15 -20.67 1.19
CA THR A 355 -11.40 -19.98 2.24
C THR A 355 -11.98 -20.35 3.61
N PRO A 356 -11.34 -20.00 4.74
CA PRO A 356 -11.91 -20.23 6.07
C PRO A 356 -13.31 -19.60 6.25
N GLU A 357 -13.50 -18.38 5.74
CA GLU A 357 -14.75 -17.63 5.83
C GLU A 357 -15.76 -18.02 4.74
N PHE A 358 -15.29 -18.58 3.62
CA PHE A 358 -16.09 -18.95 2.45
C PHE A 358 -15.87 -20.42 2.05
N PRO A 359 -16.39 -21.39 2.83
CA PRO A 359 -16.15 -22.82 2.61
C PRO A 359 -16.84 -23.40 1.37
N GLU A 360 -17.85 -22.73 0.82
CA GLU A 360 -18.48 -23.09 -0.48
C GLU A 360 -17.73 -22.51 -1.68
N GLY A 361 -16.76 -21.61 -1.44
CA GLY A 361 -15.96 -20.93 -2.46
C GLY A 361 -16.42 -19.50 -2.73
N ILE A 362 -15.45 -18.62 -2.98
CA ILE A 362 -15.68 -17.27 -3.48
C ILE A 362 -14.53 -16.86 -4.40
N TYR A 363 -14.78 -15.93 -5.34
CA TYR A 363 -13.68 -15.22 -5.98
C TYR A 363 -12.99 -14.32 -4.94
N HIS A 364 -11.66 -14.37 -4.87
CA HIS A 364 -10.88 -13.61 -3.89
C HIS A 364 -9.53 -13.19 -4.47
N TYR A 365 -9.07 -12.01 -4.05
CA TYR A 365 -7.76 -11.47 -4.40
C TYR A 365 -6.68 -11.93 -3.44
N TYR A 366 -5.43 -11.86 -3.89
CA TYR A 366 -4.27 -11.98 -3.04
C TYR A 366 -3.39 -10.75 -3.07
N ALA A 367 -2.81 -10.46 -1.92
CA ALA A 367 -1.55 -9.76 -1.81
C ALA A 367 -0.41 -10.80 -1.84
N THR A 368 0.63 -10.56 -2.65
CA THR A 368 1.66 -11.57 -3.01
C THR A 368 3.08 -11.02 -2.90
N ASP A 369 4.07 -11.90 -2.65
CA ASP A 369 5.49 -11.54 -2.59
C ASP A 369 6.09 -11.10 -3.94
N SER A 370 5.39 -11.38 -5.04
CA SER A 370 5.76 -11.00 -6.42
C SER A 370 4.77 -10.01 -7.02
N TYR A 371 5.19 -9.31 -8.08
CA TYR A 371 4.31 -8.54 -8.97
C TYR A 371 3.04 -9.35 -9.31
N PRO A 372 1.84 -8.75 -9.24
CA PRO A 372 1.55 -7.33 -9.07
C PRO A 372 1.60 -6.80 -7.62
N TYR A 373 1.96 -7.64 -6.64
CA TYR A 373 1.95 -7.41 -5.18
C TYR A 373 0.57 -7.17 -4.57
N PHE A 374 -0.23 -6.30 -5.16
CA PHE A 374 -1.67 -6.13 -4.93
C PHE A 374 -2.41 -6.07 -6.28
N GLN A 375 -3.72 -6.27 -6.28
CA GLN A 375 -4.52 -6.18 -7.50
C GLN A 375 -4.52 -4.76 -8.08
N ARG A 376 -4.28 -4.64 -9.40
CA ARG A 376 -4.41 -3.39 -10.20
C ARG A 376 -5.75 -3.27 -10.91
N CYS A 377 -6.54 -4.34 -10.91
CA CYS A 377 -7.88 -4.39 -11.46
C CYS A 377 -8.80 -5.18 -10.54
N VAL A 378 -10.10 -5.01 -10.75
CA VAL A 378 -11.16 -5.78 -10.12
C VAL A 378 -11.94 -6.57 -11.16
N LYS A 379 -12.39 -7.75 -10.78
CA LYS A 379 -13.18 -8.70 -11.57
C LYS A 379 -14.67 -8.59 -11.28
N GLY A 380 -15.09 -8.05 -10.14
CA GLY A 380 -16.51 -7.86 -9.85
C GLY A 380 -17.15 -6.68 -10.57
N GLU A 381 -18.47 -6.65 -10.58
CA GLU A 381 -19.26 -5.48 -10.97
C GLU A 381 -19.09 -4.31 -9.98
N LEU A 382 -19.06 -3.07 -10.48
CA LEU A 382 -18.86 -1.81 -9.74
C LEU A 382 -20.10 -0.90 -9.78
#